data_AF-A0A370AN43-F1
#
_entry.id   AF-A0A370AN43-F1
#
_cell.length_a   1.000
_cell.length_b   1.000
_cell.length_c   1.000
_cell.angle_alpha   90.00
_cell.angle_beta   90.00
_cell.angle_gamma   90.00
#
_symmetry.space_group_name_H-M   'P 1'
#
loop_
_entity.id
_entity.type
_entity.pdbx_description
1 polymer ?
#
loop_
_entity_poly.entity_id
_entity_poly.type
_entity_poly.pdbx_seq_one_letter_code
_entity_poly.pdbx_strand_id
1 'polypeptide(L)'
;MKKIFKDPILLSMFVFISISLSVFVIYPLVNVFIFPDVKDYLKVFADMRYRKAALNSLLVMILSTSTATLFGFIYAYGIVKTDIPFKRFFKIVSILPLFSPPFMVAFSYLMLFGKNGLITYGLFGMRLSILGWHGLWLAQTIAFFPVAAMSIEGVLRSISPSIEYAGRNLGADGFKLFRTITLPLSTPGIAGAALLVSILVLADFGNPIMISGDFSVLATEAWMRVEGWGDVAGAAVISVMLLIPSILIFSFQRFWVQRRSYVTITGKIVNIKQKPTIWYAKILFLIFCSFIAIMILLVYIGIILGAFVKGWGYDWTLTMKWFLDVFHRGRELFNSITYAITAGCLSALFAIISAYLVSRNKGIVTKFIDFAAILPAALPGIFIGIGYSISFTRAPIDMYGTAAIVILAMIFWNISMGYQTGLNSFKQISISLSEAASNLGANQFKIFWQIEAPLVKSSFISAFIVSFIRSITTLSVIVFLATSKNKVSTFTIMNFVSDGYFGKAAALTTVLLALSLLVLGAGQKIAGKKINLFD
;
A
#
# COMPACT_ATOMS: atom_id res chain seq x y z
N MET A 1 3.64 28.15 -22.32
CA MET A 1 5.11 28.30 -22.27
C MET A 1 5.57 29.75 -22.10
N LYS A 2 5.06 30.75 -22.83
CA LYS A 2 5.47 32.18 -22.66
C LYS A 2 5.33 32.75 -21.23
N LYS A 3 4.38 32.28 -20.40
CA LYS A 3 4.26 32.65 -18.97
C LYS A 3 5.35 32.03 -18.08
N ILE A 4 5.84 30.83 -18.39
CA ILE A 4 6.84 30.10 -17.58
C ILE A 4 8.21 30.77 -17.69
N PHE A 5 8.62 31.18 -18.89
CA PHE A 5 9.88 31.88 -19.10
C PHE A 5 9.93 33.31 -18.53
N LYS A 6 8.78 33.87 -18.15
CA LYS A 6 8.68 35.22 -17.57
C LYS A 6 8.75 35.24 -16.04
N ASP A 7 8.55 34.09 -15.39
CA ASP A 7 8.65 33.95 -13.93
C ASP A 7 9.84 33.03 -13.59
N PRO A 8 10.98 33.58 -13.12
CA PRO A 8 12.19 32.80 -12.87
C PRO A 8 12.02 31.76 -11.75
N ILE A 9 11.10 31.99 -10.81
CA ILE A 9 10.83 31.07 -9.71
C ILE A 9 10.02 29.88 -10.22
N LEU A 10 9.00 30.14 -11.06
CA LEU A 10 8.24 29.06 -11.67
C LEU A 10 9.13 28.19 -12.56
N LEU A 11 10.02 28.81 -13.34
CA LEU A 11 10.98 28.10 -14.17
C LEU A 11 11.93 27.22 -13.34
N SER A 12 12.49 27.75 -12.24
CA SER A 12 13.39 26.99 -11.36
C SER A 12 12.68 25.80 -10.72
N MET A 13 11.42 25.95 -10.31
CA MET A 13 10.59 24.84 -9.82
C MET A 13 10.38 23.76 -10.88
N PHE A 14 10.06 24.15 -12.13
CA PHE A 14 9.93 23.20 -13.24
C PHE A 14 11.22 22.43 -13.48
N VAL A 15 12.36 23.12 -13.52
CA VAL A 15 13.67 22.51 -13.75
C VAL A 15 14.02 21.56 -12.61
N PHE A 16 13.89 22.01 -11.36
CA PHE A 16 14.21 21.20 -10.17
C PHE A 16 13.36 19.92 -10.08
N ILE A 17 12.04 20.03 -10.27
CA ILE A 17 11.14 18.86 -10.24
C ILE A 17 11.44 17.92 -11.41
N SER A 18 11.66 18.46 -12.61
CA SER A 18 11.92 17.64 -13.80
C SER A 18 13.24 16.88 -13.66
N ILE A 19 14.31 17.54 -13.20
CA ILE A 19 15.60 16.89 -12.93
C ILE A 19 15.44 15.83 -11.83
N SER A 20 14.77 16.16 -10.73
CA SER A 20 14.56 15.21 -9.62
C SER A 20 13.81 13.95 -10.08
N LEU A 21 12.72 14.11 -10.83
CA LEU A 21 11.97 12.97 -11.37
C LEU A 21 12.78 12.20 -12.43
N SER A 22 13.59 12.88 -13.24
CA SER A 22 14.47 12.21 -14.21
C SER A 22 15.54 11.37 -13.51
N VAL A 23 16.19 11.92 -12.49
CA VAL A 23 17.30 11.27 -11.77
C VAL A 23 16.79 10.18 -10.83
N PHE A 24 15.70 10.41 -10.09
CA PHE A 24 15.29 9.51 -9.01
C PHE A 24 14.08 8.62 -9.35
N VAL A 25 13.37 8.90 -10.44
CA VAL A 25 12.33 8.02 -10.97
C VAL A 25 12.78 7.39 -12.28
N ILE A 26 13.07 8.15 -13.33
CA ILE A 26 13.28 7.56 -14.66
C ILE A 26 14.61 6.79 -14.75
N TYR A 27 15.72 7.39 -14.32
CA TYR A 27 17.05 6.80 -14.45
C TYR A 27 17.19 5.42 -13.79
N PRO A 28 16.71 5.19 -12.54
CA PRO A 28 16.76 3.86 -11.93
C PRO A 28 15.96 2.82 -12.68
N LEU A 29 14.83 3.20 -13.26
CA LEU A 29 13.99 2.28 -14.02
C LEU A 29 14.65 1.87 -15.32
N VAL A 30 15.19 2.85 -16.06
CA VAL A 30 15.95 2.57 -17.29
C VAL A 30 17.11 1.64 -16.98
N ASN A 31 17.85 1.89 -15.90
CA ASN A 31 18.97 1.03 -15.48
C ASN A 31 18.57 -0.41 -15.18
N VAL A 32 17.37 -0.69 -14.66
CA VAL A 32 16.91 -2.09 -14.49
C VAL A 32 16.77 -2.81 -15.82
N PHE A 33 16.42 -2.11 -16.90
CA PHE A 33 16.30 -2.70 -18.24
C PHE A 33 17.63 -2.82 -18.97
N ILE A 34 18.56 -1.88 -18.77
CA ILE A 34 19.82 -1.85 -19.52
C ILE A 34 20.99 -2.52 -18.81
N PHE A 35 20.88 -2.75 -17.50
CA PHE A 35 21.96 -3.35 -16.71
C PHE A 35 22.21 -4.83 -17.04
N PRO A 36 21.20 -5.68 -17.24
CA PRO A 36 21.42 -7.07 -17.65
C PRO A 36 21.79 -7.15 -19.13
N ASP A 37 22.64 -8.12 -19.49
CA ASP A 37 22.92 -8.41 -20.89
C ASP A 37 21.72 -9.12 -21.55
N VAL A 38 21.63 -9.04 -22.87
CA VAL A 38 20.61 -9.78 -23.66
C VAL A 38 20.65 -11.28 -23.34
N LYS A 39 21.84 -11.83 -23.07
CA LYS A 39 22.01 -13.24 -22.69
C LYS A 39 21.32 -13.57 -21.36
N ASP A 40 21.27 -12.64 -20.41
CA ASP A 40 20.62 -12.85 -19.11
C ASP A 40 19.09 -12.90 -19.26
N TYR A 41 18.52 -12.09 -20.16
CA TYR A 41 17.12 -12.22 -20.54
C TYR A 41 16.80 -13.56 -21.22
N LEU A 42 17.70 -14.07 -22.07
CA LEU A 42 17.48 -15.36 -22.73
C LEU A 42 17.57 -16.55 -21.76
N LYS A 43 18.48 -16.50 -20.76
CA LYS A 43 18.56 -17.50 -19.70
C LYS A 43 17.23 -17.68 -18.97
N VAL A 44 16.39 -16.65 -18.95
CA VAL A 44 15.13 -16.71 -18.22
C VAL A 44 14.19 -17.77 -18.74
N PHE A 45 14.04 -17.81 -20.06
CA PHE A 45 13.12 -18.73 -20.71
C PHE A 45 13.61 -20.18 -20.60
N ALA A 46 14.93 -20.37 -20.41
CA ALA A 46 15.55 -21.68 -20.22
C ALA A 46 15.46 -22.16 -18.76
N ASP A 47 15.53 -21.27 -17.77
CA ASP A 47 15.55 -21.66 -16.35
C ASP A 47 14.18 -22.14 -15.86
N MET A 48 14.12 -23.39 -15.39
CA MET A 48 12.90 -23.99 -14.84
C MET A 48 12.47 -23.31 -13.53
N ARG A 49 13.43 -22.81 -12.74
CA ARG A 49 13.16 -22.14 -11.46
C ARG A 49 12.42 -20.84 -11.65
N TYR A 50 12.78 -20.06 -12.67
CA TYR A 50 12.09 -18.80 -12.98
C TYR A 50 10.69 -19.01 -13.53
N ARG A 51 10.53 -19.99 -14.43
CA ARG A 51 9.21 -20.34 -14.96
C ARG A 51 8.28 -20.79 -13.83
N LYS A 52 8.80 -21.61 -12.90
CA LYS A 52 8.06 -22.02 -11.69
C LYS A 52 7.73 -20.82 -10.80
N ALA A 53 8.68 -19.93 -10.53
CA ALA A 53 8.45 -18.73 -9.72
C ALA A 53 7.42 -17.78 -10.35
N ALA A 54 7.43 -17.62 -11.68
CA ALA A 54 6.45 -16.82 -12.42
C ALA A 54 5.04 -17.41 -12.32
N LEU A 55 4.90 -18.73 -12.55
CA LEU A 55 3.62 -19.43 -12.42
C LEU A 55 3.10 -19.38 -10.98
N ASN A 56 3.98 -19.57 -10.00
CA ASN A 56 3.65 -19.46 -8.59
C ASN A 56 3.18 -18.05 -8.19
N SER A 57 3.86 -17.01 -8.67
CA SER A 57 3.44 -15.62 -8.49
C SER A 57 2.06 -15.35 -9.08
N LEU A 58 1.79 -15.85 -10.29
CA LEU A 58 0.47 -15.70 -10.93
C LEU A 58 -0.62 -16.48 -10.20
N LEU A 59 -0.35 -17.72 -9.78
CA LEU A 59 -1.27 -18.56 -9.03
C LEU A 59 -1.68 -17.88 -7.72
N VAL A 60 -0.70 -17.43 -6.93
CA VAL A 60 -0.96 -16.76 -5.67
C VAL A 60 -1.63 -15.41 -5.89
N MET A 61 -1.24 -14.65 -6.92
CA MET A 61 -1.93 -13.42 -7.30
C MET A 61 -3.42 -13.66 -7.57
N ILE A 62 -3.78 -14.66 -8.36
CA ILE A 62 -5.18 -14.97 -8.69
C ILE A 62 -5.93 -15.42 -7.43
N LEU A 63 -5.38 -16.36 -6.67
CA LEU A 63 -6.03 -16.90 -5.48
C LEU A 63 -6.24 -15.83 -4.41
N SER A 64 -5.17 -15.14 -3.99
CA SER A 64 -5.21 -14.11 -2.94
C SER A 64 -6.08 -12.93 -3.35
N THR A 65 -6.04 -12.49 -4.61
CA THR A 65 -6.90 -11.39 -5.09
C THR A 65 -8.36 -11.79 -5.06
N SER A 66 -8.68 -12.99 -5.56
CA SER A 66 -10.06 -13.46 -5.65
C SER A 66 -10.67 -13.61 -4.27
N THR A 67 -9.95 -14.20 -3.31
CA THR A 67 -10.42 -14.33 -1.92
C THR A 67 -10.47 -13.00 -1.19
N ALA A 68 -9.45 -12.14 -1.31
CA ALA A 68 -9.46 -10.82 -0.67
C ALA A 68 -10.61 -9.96 -1.19
N THR A 69 -10.88 -10.00 -2.50
CA THR A 69 -11.99 -9.27 -3.12
C THR A 69 -13.33 -9.83 -2.71
N LEU A 70 -13.49 -11.16 -2.71
CA LEU A 70 -14.71 -11.83 -2.27
C LEU A 70 -15.02 -11.51 -0.80
N PHE A 71 -14.02 -11.65 0.08
CA PHE A 71 -14.18 -11.36 1.50
C PHE A 71 -14.43 -9.87 1.73
N GLY A 72 -13.70 -9.00 1.04
CA GLY A 72 -13.94 -7.56 1.06
C GLY A 72 -15.35 -7.19 0.60
N PHE A 73 -15.87 -7.84 -0.44
CA PHE A 73 -17.22 -7.64 -0.92
C PHE A 73 -18.27 -8.05 0.11
N ILE A 74 -18.20 -9.27 0.65
CA ILE A 74 -19.16 -9.77 1.64
C ILE A 74 -19.14 -8.88 2.90
N TYR A 75 -17.94 -8.49 3.34
CA TYR A 75 -17.75 -7.62 4.51
C TYR A 75 -18.32 -6.21 4.29
N ALA A 76 -17.98 -5.57 3.18
CA ALA A 76 -18.47 -4.25 2.82
C ALA A 76 -19.99 -4.26 2.62
N TYR A 77 -20.53 -5.30 1.97
CA TYR A 77 -21.97 -5.48 1.77
C TYR A 77 -22.70 -5.61 3.11
N GLY A 78 -22.18 -6.44 4.02
CA GLY A 78 -22.71 -6.57 5.39
C GLY A 78 -22.78 -5.22 6.11
N ILE A 79 -21.70 -4.44 6.08
CA ILE A 79 -21.63 -3.13 6.75
C ILE A 79 -22.55 -2.09 6.11
N VAL A 80 -22.62 -2.02 4.78
CA VAL A 80 -23.30 -0.95 4.04
C VAL A 80 -24.78 -1.24 3.82
N LYS A 81 -25.13 -2.47 3.40
CA LYS A 81 -26.46 -2.82 2.87
C LYS A 81 -27.34 -3.59 3.85
N THR A 82 -26.82 -4.01 5.01
CA THR A 82 -27.60 -4.73 6.05
C THR A 82 -27.67 -3.96 7.36
N ASP A 83 -28.49 -4.37 8.32
CA ASP A 83 -28.65 -3.75 9.64
C ASP A 83 -27.95 -4.54 10.78
N ILE A 84 -26.81 -5.18 10.49
CA ILE A 84 -26.00 -5.86 11.53
C ILE A 84 -25.55 -4.88 12.62
N PRO A 85 -25.47 -5.31 13.89
CA PRO A 85 -24.93 -4.49 14.98
C PRO A 85 -23.41 -4.28 14.84
N PHE A 86 -22.85 -3.37 15.65
CA PHE A 86 -21.40 -3.14 15.77
C PHE A 86 -20.65 -2.72 14.48
N LYS A 87 -21.35 -2.19 13.47
CA LYS A 87 -20.73 -1.72 12.20
C LYS A 87 -19.50 -0.84 12.38
N ARG A 88 -19.51 0.06 13.38
CA ARG A 88 -18.37 0.94 13.66
C ARG A 88 -17.14 0.15 14.12
N PHE A 89 -17.32 -0.86 14.96
CA PHE A 89 -16.24 -1.74 15.39
C PHE A 89 -15.66 -2.51 14.20
N PHE A 90 -16.51 -3.13 13.38
CA PHE A 90 -16.08 -3.85 12.17
C PHE A 90 -15.27 -2.95 11.22
N LYS A 91 -15.75 -1.73 10.95
CA LYS A 91 -14.99 -0.76 10.15
C LYS A 91 -13.62 -0.42 10.74
N ILE A 92 -13.52 -0.24 12.06
CA ILE A 92 -12.23 0.12 12.70
C ILE A 92 -11.27 -1.07 12.63
N VAL A 93 -11.74 -2.28 12.90
CA VAL A 93 -10.90 -3.48 12.85
C VAL A 93 -10.44 -3.77 11.42
N SER A 94 -11.31 -3.59 10.42
CA SER A 94 -10.97 -3.91 9.04
C SER A 94 -9.88 -3.02 8.47
N ILE A 95 -9.73 -1.78 8.93
CA ILE A 95 -8.67 -0.87 8.44
C ILE A 95 -7.32 -1.08 9.15
N LEU A 96 -7.26 -1.82 10.26
CA LEU A 96 -6.02 -2.01 11.03
C LEU A 96 -4.84 -2.51 10.18
N PRO A 97 -5.01 -3.50 9.26
CA PRO A 97 -3.89 -4.03 8.46
C PRO A 97 -3.27 -3.02 7.49
N LEU A 98 -3.93 -1.89 7.22
CA LEU A 98 -3.35 -0.82 6.40
C LEU A 98 -2.29 -0.01 7.14
N PHE A 99 -2.23 -0.12 8.47
CA PHE A 99 -1.30 0.64 9.32
C PHE A 99 -0.13 -0.20 9.83
N SER A 100 -0.16 -1.52 9.59
CA SER A 100 0.92 -2.43 9.96
C SER A 100 1.89 -2.69 8.80
N PRO A 101 3.13 -3.11 9.10
CA PRO A 101 4.01 -3.70 8.10
C PRO A 101 3.32 -4.82 7.31
N PRO A 102 3.41 -4.87 5.97
CA PRO A 102 2.70 -5.87 5.16
C PRO A 102 3.00 -7.31 5.57
N PHE A 103 4.26 -7.59 5.96
CA PHE A 103 4.71 -8.91 6.43
C PHE A 103 4.21 -9.28 7.83
N MET A 104 3.63 -8.33 8.58
CA MET A 104 3.15 -8.55 9.95
C MET A 104 2.11 -9.67 10.00
N VAL A 105 1.25 -9.76 8.97
CA VAL A 105 0.23 -10.81 8.89
C VAL A 105 0.89 -12.18 8.77
N ALA A 106 1.82 -12.35 7.82
CA ALA A 106 2.56 -13.60 7.67
C ALA A 106 3.39 -13.96 8.91
N PHE A 107 4.05 -12.99 9.54
CA PHE A 107 4.78 -13.22 10.78
C PHE A 107 3.85 -13.69 11.90
N SER A 108 2.72 -13.02 12.12
CA SER A 108 1.76 -13.49 13.11
C SER A 108 1.18 -14.86 12.77
N TYR A 109 1.02 -15.17 11.48
CA TYR A 109 0.56 -16.47 11.03
C TYR A 109 1.54 -17.59 11.40
N LEU A 110 2.85 -17.34 11.30
CA LEU A 110 3.86 -18.26 11.83
C LEU A 110 3.72 -18.46 13.34
N MET A 111 3.47 -17.37 14.09
CA MET A 111 3.29 -17.44 15.54
C MET A 111 2.00 -18.16 15.94
N LEU A 112 0.90 -17.98 15.21
CA LEU A 112 -0.38 -18.60 15.54
C LEU A 112 -0.48 -20.03 15.03
N PHE A 113 -0.06 -20.26 13.77
CA PHE A 113 -0.36 -21.48 13.02
C PHE A 113 0.88 -22.27 12.57
N GLY A 114 2.09 -21.82 12.93
CA GLY A 114 3.32 -22.58 12.69
C GLY A 114 3.38 -23.89 13.49
N LYS A 115 4.47 -24.65 13.31
CA LYS A 115 4.65 -25.96 13.97
C LYS A 115 4.58 -25.89 15.51
N ASN A 116 5.04 -24.79 16.10
CA ASN A 116 4.95 -24.48 17.53
C ASN A 116 3.98 -23.31 17.78
N GLY A 117 2.99 -23.13 16.91
CA GLY A 117 2.07 -22.01 16.97
C GLY A 117 1.10 -22.12 18.14
N LEU A 118 0.63 -20.96 18.64
CA LEU A 118 -0.31 -20.90 19.75
C LEU A 118 -1.60 -21.69 19.47
N ILE A 119 -2.11 -21.64 18.24
CA ILE A 119 -3.32 -22.35 17.84
C ILE A 119 -2.98 -23.79 17.43
N THR A 120 -2.04 -23.99 16.50
CA THR A 120 -1.77 -25.34 15.97
C THR A 120 -1.26 -26.31 17.04
N TYR A 121 -0.22 -25.92 17.78
CA TYR A 121 0.37 -26.79 18.81
C TYR A 121 -0.23 -26.50 20.19
N GLY A 122 -0.38 -25.23 20.58
CA GLY A 122 -0.85 -24.86 21.91
C GLY A 122 -2.30 -25.28 22.18
N LEU A 123 -3.21 -25.08 21.23
CA LEU A 123 -4.62 -25.43 21.39
C LEU A 123 -4.95 -26.85 20.91
N PHE A 124 -4.39 -27.27 19.77
CA PHE A 124 -4.75 -28.53 19.13
C PHE A 124 -3.71 -29.65 19.26
N GLY A 125 -2.50 -29.38 19.80
CA GLY A 125 -1.43 -30.37 19.90
C GLY A 125 -0.88 -30.85 18.54
N MET A 126 -1.28 -30.23 17.44
CA MET A 126 -0.89 -30.60 16.09
C MET A 126 0.43 -29.92 15.72
N ARG A 127 1.27 -30.59 14.91
CA ARG A 127 2.50 -30.02 14.34
C ARG A 127 2.38 -29.74 12.85
N LEU A 128 1.18 -29.35 12.40
CA LEU A 128 0.97 -28.90 11.03
C LEU A 128 1.66 -27.55 10.82
N SER A 129 2.26 -27.33 9.65
CA SER A 129 2.81 -26.03 9.29
C SER A 129 2.01 -25.45 8.15
N ILE A 130 1.60 -24.19 8.28
CA ILE A 130 1.00 -23.44 7.17
C ILE A 130 2.05 -22.87 6.21
N LEU A 131 3.34 -23.12 6.44
CA LEU A 131 4.40 -22.75 5.50
C LEU A 131 4.10 -23.30 4.10
N GLY A 132 4.40 -22.50 3.08
CA GLY A 132 4.08 -22.83 1.70
C GLY A 132 3.03 -21.90 1.10
N TRP A 133 2.50 -22.31 -0.05
CA TRP A 133 1.56 -21.50 -0.82
C TRP A 133 0.23 -21.26 -0.09
N HIS A 134 -0.23 -22.19 0.74
CA HIS A 134 -1.48 -22.05 1.51
C HIS A 134 -1.39 -20.94 2.55
N GLY A 135 -0.33 -20.93 3.38
CA GLY A 135 -0.13 -19.87 4.37
C GLY A 135 0.10 -18.53 3.70
N LEU A 136 0.82 -18.50 2.58
CA LEU A 136 1.00 -17.28 1.80
C LEU A 136 -0.34 -16.74 1.27
N TRP A 137 -1.15 -17.59 0.65
CA TRP A 137 -2.47 -17.23 0.13
C TRP A 137 -3.39 -16.67 1.22
N LEU A 138 -3.47 -17.35 2.37
CA LEU A 138 -4.30 -16.90 3.49
C LEU A 138 -3.77 -15.61 4.12
N ALA A 139 -2.46 -15.50 4.31
CA ALA A 139 -1.83 -14.28 4.85
C ALA A 139 -2.09 -13.08 3.94
N GLN A 140 -1.90 -13.22 2.64
CA GLN A 140 -2.18 -12.16 1.67
C GLN A 140 -3.66 -11.84 1.56
N THR A 141 -4.56 -12.83 1.70
CA THR A 141 -5.99 -12.58 1.77
C THR A 141 -6.30 -11.61 2.93
N ILE A 142 -5.81 -11.89 4.14
CA ILE A 142 -6.05 -11.02 5.30
C ILE A 142 -5.27 -9.68 5.20
N ALA A 143 -4.08 -9.67 4.62
CA ALA A 143 -3.31 -8.45 4.45
C ALA A 143 -3.97 -7.46 3.47
N PHE A 144 -4.57 -7.97 2.39
CA PHE A 144 -5.08 -7.13 1.29
C PHE A 144 -6.61 -7.04 1.21
N PHE A 145 -7.39 -7.84 1.96
CA PHE A 145 -8.85 -7.65 2.02
C PHE A 145 -9.28 -6.23 2.47
N PRO A 146 -8.58 -5.49 3.37
CA PRO A 146 -9.03 -4.16 3.78
C PRO A 146 -9.16 -3.21 2.62
N VAL A 147 -8.20 -3.29 1.69
CA VAL A 147 -8.16 -2.48 0.48
C VAL A 147 -9.36 -2.79 -0.41
N ALA A 148 -9.69 -4.07 -0.58
CA ALA A 148 -10.90 -4.49 -1.30
C ALA A 148 -12.17 -3.99 -0.60
N ALA A 149 -12.29 -4.22 0.70
CA ALA A 149 -13.45 -3.86 1.50
C ALA A 149 -13.75 -2.36 1.42
N MET A 150 -12.72 -1.52 1.53
CA MET A 150 -12.87 -0.06 1.49
C MET A 150 -13.22 0.44 0.09
N SER A 151 -12.53 -0.06 -0.95
CA SER A 151 -12.86 0.30 -2.32
C SER A 151 -14.29 -0.09 -2.69
N ILE A 152 -14.74 -1.27 -2.25
CA ILE A 152 -16.09 -1.76 -2.51
C ILE A 152 -17.12 -1.02 -1.64
N GLU A 153 -16.80 -0.70 -0.39
CA GLU A 153 -17.67 0.09 0.49
C GLU A 153 -18.00 1.45 -0.15
N GLY A 154 -17.01 2.16 -0.70
CA GLY A 154 -17.23 3.42 -1.40
C GLY A 154 -18.21 3.27 -2.58
N VAL A 155 -18.04 2.21 -3.38
CA VAL A 155 -18.92 1.89 -4.51
C VAL A 155 -20.33 1.54 -4.05
N LEU A 156 -20.48 0.75 -3.00
CA LEU A 156 -21.81 0.37 -2.48
C LEU A 156 -22.56 1.57 -1.89
N ARG A 157 -21.83 2.52 -1.30
CA ARG A 157 -22.40 3.78 -0.78
C ARG A 157 -22.78 4.76 -1.87
N SER A 158 -22.11 4.75 -3.03
CA SER A 158 -22.44 5.62 -4.15
C SER A 158 -23.69 5.18 -4.93
N ILE A 159 -24.16 3.95 -4.73
CA ILE A 159 -25.44 3.48 -5.28
C ILE A 159 -26.58 4.19 -4.55
N SER A 160 -27.31 5.05 -5.27
CA SER A 160 -28.44 5.79 -4.71
C SER A 160 -29.49 4.84 -4.12
N PRO A 161 -29.95 5.07 -2.88
CA PRO A 161 -31.05 4.30 -2.29
C PRO A 161 -32.30 4.31 -3.19
N SER A 162 -32.59 5.41 -3.89
CA SER A 162 -33.81 5.55 -4.72
C SER A 162 -33.96 4.45 -5.77
N ILE A 163 -32.87 4.00 -6.38
CA ILE A 163 -32.88 2.93 -7.38
C ILE A 163 -33.29 1.59 -6.74
N GLU A 164 -32.78 1.33 -5.54
CA GLU A 164 -33.12 0.11 -4.77
C GLU A 164 -34.58 0.14 -4.30
N TYR A 165 -35.13 1.31 -3.93
CA TYR A 165 -36.55 1.47 -3.63
C TYR A 165 -37.45 1.29 -4.84
N ALA A 166 -37.07 1.85 -5.99
CA ALA A 166 -37.81 1.64 -7.23
C ALA A 166 -37.85 0.14 -7.60
N GLY A 167 -36.73 -0.57 -7.47
CA GLY A 167 -36.68 -2.02 -7.65
C GLY A 167 -37.61 -2.77 -6.69
N ARG A 168 -37.66 -2.39 -5.41
CA ARG A 168 -38.59 -2.97 -4.43
C ARG A 168 -40.04 -2.70 -4.77
N ASN A 169 -40.39 -1.50 -5.22
CA ASN A 169 -41.76 -1.17 -5.66
C ASN A 169 -42.19 -2.02 -6.87
N LEU A 170 -41.25 -2.41 -7.72
CA LEU A 170 -41.46 -3.33 -8.85
C LEU A 170 -41.35 -4.83 -8.46
N GLY A 171 -41.31 -5.15 -7.16
CA GLY A 171 -41.30 -6.53 -6.67
C GLY A 171 -39.92 -7.22 -6.68
N ALA A 172 -38.82 -6.47 -6.68
CA ALA A 172 -37.48 -7.00 -6.43
C ALA A 172 -37.08 -6.80 -4.97
N ASP A 173 -36.95 -7.89 -4.20
CA ASP A 173 -36.46 -7.83 -2.81
C ASP A 173 -35.39 -8.90 -2.53
N GLY A 174 -34.65 -8.74 -1.43
CA GLY A 174 -33.61 -9.68 -0.99
C GLY A 174 -32.57 -10.00 -2.08
N PHE A 175 -32.40 -11.30 -2.39
CA PHE A 175 -31.45 -11.76 -3.41
C PHE A 175 -31.81 -11.29 -4.83
N LYS A 176 -33.11 -11.10 -5.13
CA LYS A 176 -33.55 -10.58 -6.43
C LYS A 176 -33.04 -9.15 -6.62
N LEU A 177 -33.25 -8.29 -5.62
CA LEU A 177 -32.74 -6.91 -5.62
C LEU A 177 -31.22 -6.85 -5.75
N PHE A 178 -30.52 -7.71 -4.98
CA PHE A 178 -29.07 -7.83 -5.04
C PHE A 178 -28.59 -8.18 -6.44
N ARG A 179 -29.13 -9.23 -7.05
CA ARG A 179 -28.69 -9.75 -8.36
C ARG A 179 -29.04 -8.81 -9.51
N THR A 180 -30.17 -8.09 -9.45
CA THR A 180 -30.63 -7.25 -10.55
C THR A 180 -30.17 -5.80 -10.48
N ILE A 181 -29.90 -5.27 -9.28
CA ILE A 181 -29.54 -3.85 -9.09
C ILE A 181 -28.17 -3.72 -8.43
N THR A 182 -28.01 -4.20 -7.19
CA THR A 182 -26.82 -3.87 -6.39
C THR A 182 -25.54 -4.49 -6.98
N LEU A 183 -25.56 -5.76 -7.38
CA LEU A 183 -24.40 -6.44 -7.96
C LEU A 183 -24.02 -5.88 -9.34
N PRO A 184 -24.92 -5.73 -10.32
CA PRO A 184 -24.57 -5.13 -11.62
C PRO A 184 -24.00 -3.72 -11.50
N LEU A 185 -24.59 -2.87 -10.65
CA LEU A 185 -24.10 -1.50 -10.44
C LEU A 185 -22.75 -1.45 -9.70
N SER A 186 -22.48 -2.41 -8.81
CA SER A 186 -21.19 -2.49 -8.13
C SER A 186 -20.11 -3.24 -8.91
N THR A 187 -20.46 -4.03 -9.93
CA THR A 187 -19.52 -4.90 -10.67
C THR A 187 -18.29 -4.16 -11.22
N PRO A 188 -18.40 -2.98 -11.87
CA PRO A 188 -17.21 -2.24 -12.31
C PRO A 188 -16.32 -1.80 -11.16
N GLY A 189 -16.92 -1.43 -10.02
CA GLY A 189 -16.19 -1.06 -8.81
C GLY A 189 -15.50 -2.25 -8.16
N ILE A 190 -16.16 -3.42 -8.11
CA ILE A 190 -15.56 -4.68 -7.63
C ILE A 190 -14.40 -5.09 -8.53
N ALA A 191 -14.55 -5.00 -9.86
CA ALA A 191 -13.46 -5.27 -10.80
C ALA A 191 -12.30 -4.29 -10.59
N GLY A 192 -12.58 -3.01 -10.35
CA GLY A 192 -11.57 -2.01 -10.02
C GLY A 192 -10.81 -2.33 -8.73
N ALA A 193 -11.53 -2.77 -7.70
CA ALA A 193 -10.94 -3.22 -6.43
C ALA A 193 -10.08 -4.48 -6.62
N ALA A 194 -10.57 -5.47 -7.38
CA ALA A 194 -9.82 -6.69 -7.69
C ALA A 194 -8.52 -6.39 -8.42
N LEU A 195 -8.55 -5.52 -9.44
CA LEU A 195 -7.34 -5.13 -10.17
C LEU A 195 -6.35 -4.41 -9.25
N LEU A 196 -6.83 -3.49 -8.41
CA LEU A 196 -5.97 -2.80 -7.44
C LEU A 196 -5.33 -3.78 -6.44
N VAL A 197 -6.11 -4.72 -5.90
CA VAL A 197 -5.60 -5.76 -4.98
C VAL A 197 -4.59 -6.67 -5.69
N SER A 198 -4.81 -7.04 -6.95
CA SER A 198 -3.86 -7.88 -7.69
C SER A 198 -2.51 -7.21 -7.88
N ILE A 199 -2.47 -5.90 -8.12
CA ILE A 199 -1.22 -5.13 -8.18
C ILE A 199 -0.50 -5.20 -6.83
N LEU A 200 -1.22 -5.04 -5.72
CA LEU A 200 -0.65 -5.09 -4.37
C LEU A 200 -0.12 -6.48 -3.99
N VAL A 201 -0.88 -7.53 -4.31
CA VAL A 201 -0.47 -8.93 -4.06
C VAL A 201 0.76 -9.29 -4.87
N LEU A 202 0.80 -8.90 -6.15
CA LEU A 202 1.94 -9.17 -7.02
C LEU A 202 3.19 -8.39 -6.59
N ALA A 203 3.02 -7.17 -6.09
CA ALA A 203 4.09 -6.34 -5.56
C ALA A 203 4.52 -6.71 -4.11
N ASP A 204 3.83 -7.65 -3.47
CA ASP A 204 4.11 -8.03 -2.10
C ASP A 204 5.40 -8.85 -2.02
N PHE A 205 6.32 -8.36 -1.20
CA PHE A 205 7.54 -9.08 -0.83
C PHE A 205 7.44 -9.63 0.59
N GLY A 206 6.74 -8.90 1.46
CA GLY A 206 6.81 -9.07 2.90
C GLY A 206 6.18 -10.37 3.37
N ASN A 207 4.97 -10.68 2.92
CA ASN A 207 4.36 -11.96 3.31
C ASN A 207 5.09 -13.16 2.71
N PRO A 208 5.42 -13.18 1.39
CA PRO A 208 6.19 -14.27 0.79
C PRO A 208 7.45 -14.64 1.56
N ILE A 209 8.34 -13.69 1.84
CA ILE A 209 9.63 -14.00 2.46
C ILE A 209 9.50 -14.65 3.85
N MET A 210 8.40 -14.38 4.56
CA MET A 210 8.16 -14.94 5.89
C MET A 210 7.55 -16.35 5.84
N ILE A 211 6.57 -16.59 4.97
CA ILE A 211 5.69 -17.78 5.08
C ILE A 211 5.74 -18.72 3.88
N SER A 212 6.36 -18.33 2.77
CA SER A 212 6.31 -19.14 1.55
C SER A 212 7.12 -20.44 1.66
N GLY A 213 8.11 -20.52 2.55
CA GLY A 213 9.01 -21.69 2.63
C GLY A 213 9.62 -21.99 1.26
N ASP A 214 9.55 -23.25 0.82
CA ASP A 214 10.07 -23.71 -0.48
C ASP A 214 9.24 -23.24 -1.69
N PHE A 215 8.11 -22.57 -1.45
CA PHE A 215 7.29 -22.00 -2.52
C PHE A 215 7.90 -20.69 -3.02
N SER A 216 8.74 -20.78 -4.05
CA SER A 216 9.37 -19.63 -4.68
C SER A 216 8.37 -18.78 -5.48
N VAL A 217 8.32 -17.48 -5.21
CA VAL A 217 7.65 -16.47 -6.04
C VAL A 217 8.69 -15.51 -6.60
N LEU A 218 8.38 -14.81 -7.70
CA LEU A 218 9.33 -13.89 -8.34
C LEU A 218 9.94 -12.88 -7.35
N ALA A 219 9.13 -12.38 -6.42
CA ALA A 219 9.54 -11.42 -5.41
C ALA A 219 10.67 -11.96 -4.49
N THR A 220 10.52 -13.18 -3.95
CA THR A 220 11.52 -13.80 -3.08
C THR A 220 12.71 -14.32 -3.86
N GLU A 221 12.50 -14.76 -5.11
CA GLU A 221 13.58 -15.19 -5.98
C GLU A 221 14.51 -14.02 -6.35
N ALA A 222 13.97 -12.83 -6.66
CA ALA A 222 14.77 -11.64 -6.91
C ALA A 222 15.67 -11.29 -5.72
N TRP A 223 15.15 -11.43 -4.49
CA TRP A 223 15.95 -11.26 -3.28
C TRP A 223 17.04 -12.32 -3.12
N MET A 224 16.70 -13.60 -3.31
CA MET A 224 17.66 -14.71 -3.26
C MET A 224 18.79 -14.57 -4.27
N ARG A 225 18.54 -14.00 -5.46
CA ARG A 225 19.58 -13.72 -6.46
C ARG A 225 20.62 -12.75 -5.94
N VAL A 226 20.17 -11.65 -5.34
CA VAL A 226 21.08 -10.62 -4.80
C VAL A 226 21.79 -11.15 -3.56
N GLU A 227 21.05 -11.58 -2.54
CA GLU A 227 21.62 -11.91 -1.23
C GLU A 227 22.30 -13.29 -1.22
N GLY A 228 21.72 -14.27 -1.91
CA GLY A 228 22.24 -15.64 -1.92
C GLY A 228 23.38 -15.86 -2.90
N TRP A 229 23.31 -15.24 -4.10
CA TRP A 229 24.24 -15.53 -5.21
C TRP A 229 25.02 -14.31 -5.73
N GLY A 230 24.76 -13.10 -5.23
CA GLY A 230 25.39 -11.88 -5.75
C GLY A 230 25.00 -11.54 -7.20
N ASP A 231 23.96 -12.17 -7.74
CA ASP A 231 23.51 -12.05 -9.12
C ASP A 231 22.50 -10.89 -9.28
N VAL A 232 23.02 -9.67 -9.27
CA VAL A 232 22.20 -8.45 -9.41
C VAL A 232 21.56 -8.37 -10.80
N ALA A 233 22.23 -8.89 -11.84
CA ALA A 233 21.71 -8.90 -13.20
C ALA A 233 20.49 -9.82 -13.32
N GLY A 234 20.58 -11.05 -12.80
CA GLY A 234 19.44 -11.95 -12.72
C GLY A 234 18.28 -11.37 -11.91
N ALA A 235 18.55 -10.71 -10.78
CA ALA A 235 17.52 -10.04 -9.98
C ALA A 235 16.80 -8.93 -10.74
N ALA A 236 17.53 -8.12 -11.52
CA ALA A 236 16.96 -7.09 -12.39
C ALA A 236 16.06 -7.70 -13.46
N VAL A 237 16.49 -8.79 -14.08
CA VAL A 237 15.67 -9.51 -15.07
C VAL A 237 14.38 -10.04 -14.46
N ILE A 238 14.44 -10.68 -13.28
CA ILE A 238 13.24 -11.15 -12.56
C ILE A 238 12.31 -9.99 -12.22
N SER A 239 12.87 -8.84 -11.85
CA SER A 239 12.09 -7.63 -11.57
C SER A 239 11.36 -7.13 -12.82
N VAL A 240 12.01 -7.15 -13.99
CA VAL A 240 11.35 -6.86 -15.27
C VAL A 240 10.23 -7.85 -15.56
N MET A 241 10.44 -9.15 -15.29
CA MET A 241 9.37 -10.15 -15.45
C MET A 241 8.17 -9.86 -14.55
N LEU A 242 8.41 -9.42 -13.31
CA LEU A 242 7.35 -9.04 -12.36
C LEU A 242 6.60 -7.80 -12.82
N LEU A 243 7.29 -6.87 -13.48
CA LEU A 243 6.73 -5.61 -13.96
C LEU A 243 5.70 -5.82 -15.09
N ILE A 244 5.92 -6.80 -15.99
CA ILE A 244 5.03 -7.08 -17.13
C ILE A 244 3.57 -7.31 -16.69
N PRO A 245 3.26 -8.28 -15.80
CA PRO A 245 1.88 -8.48 -15.34
C PRO A 245 1.33 -7.27 -14.58
N SER A 246 2.15 -6.55 -13.79
CA SER A 246 1.72 -5.31 -13.12
C SER A 246 1.26 -4.23 -14.11
N ILE A 247 2.03 -3.99 -15.18
CA ILE A 247 1.68 -3.01 -16.22
C ILE A 247 0.43 -3.45 -17.00
N LEU A 248 0.31 -4.74 -17.34
CA LEU A 248 -0.87 -5.26 -18.04
C LEU A 248 -2.14 -5.05 -17.22
N ILE A 249 -2.11 -5.41 -15.93
CA ILE A 249 -3.23 -5.22 -15.00
C ILE A 249 -3.56 -3.73 -14.84
N PHE A 250 -2.55 -2.89 -14.62
CA PHE A 250 -2.74 -1.44 -14.48
C PHE A 250 -3.32 -0.80 -15.75
N SER A 251 -2.82 -1.19 -16.92
CA SER A 251 -3.33 -0.71 -18.20
C SER A 251 -4.78 -1.14 -18.41
N PHE A 252 -5.08 -2.42 -18.14
CA PHE A 252 -6.44 -2.93 -18.23
C PHE A 252 -7.40 -2.19 -17.27
N GLN A 253 -6.98 -1.95 -16.02
CA GLN A 253 -7.72 -1.15 -15.04
C GLN A 253 -8.02 0.26 -15.57
N ARG A 254 -7.02 0.92 -16.14
CA ARG A 254 -7.12 2.30 -16.64
C ARG A 254 -8.01 2.41 -17.88
N PHE A 255 -7.91 1.48 -18.83
CA PHE A 255 -8.61 1.59 -20.11
C PHE A 255 -10.02 1.01 -20.11
N TRP A 256 -10.27 -0.09 -19.40
CA TRP A 256 -11.57 -0.78 -19.43
C TRP A 256 -12.48 -0.43 -18.26
N VAL A 257 -11.96 -0.41 -17.04
CA VAL A 257 -12.79 -0.29 -15.84
C VAL A 257 -13.14 1.15 -15.51
N GLN A 258 -12.15 2.07 -15.56
CA GLN A 258 -12.40 3.49 -15.22
C GLN A 258 -13.36 4.19 -16.20
N ARG A 259 -13.54 3.67 -17.42
CA ARG A 259 -14.52 4.21 -18.40
C ARG A 259 -15.97 3.79 -18.12
N ARG A 260 -16.18 2.73 -17.33
CA ARG A 260 -17.51 2.20 -16.97
C ARG A 260 -17.95 2.63 -15.58
N SER A 261 -17.36 3.69 -15.01
CA SER A 261 -17.83 4.29 -13.77
C SER A 261 -19.23 4.86 -14.01
N TYR A 262 -20.25 4.12 -13.59
CA TYR A 262 -21.63 4.60 -13.55
C TYR A 262 -21.67 5.74 -12.52
N VAL A 263 -21.55 6.97 -12.99
CA VAL A 263 -21.72 8.17 -12.16
C VAL A 263 -23.17 8.21 -11.70
N THR A 264 -23.47 7.66 -10.53
CA THR A 264 -24.79 7.73 -9.88
C THR A 264 -24.84 8.85 -8.84
N ILE A 265 -24.23 10.00 -9.12
CA ILE A 265 -24.53 11.22 -8.37
C ILE A 265 -25.86 11.75 -8.91
N THR A 266 -26.97 11.16 -8.46
CA THR A 266 -28.29 11.75 -8.64
C THR A 266 -28.53 12.72 -7.48
N GLY A 267 -28.88 13.96 -7.80
CA GLY A 267 -29.08 15.03 -6.82
C GLY A 267 -30.09 14.67 -5.73
N LYS A 268 -29.80 15.14 -4.51
CA LYS A 268 -30.56 15.02 -3.26
C LYS A 268 -30.53 13.61 -2.62
N ILE A 269 -29.82 13.50 -1.50
CA ILE A 269 -29.87 12.33 -0.61
C ILE A 269 -31.27 12.26 -0.01
N VAL A 270 -32.16 11.45 -0.60
CA VAL A 270 -33.41 11.09 0.07
C VAL A 270 -33.05 10.07 1.13
N ASN A 271 -33.21 10.43 2.40
CA ASN A 271 -32.90 9.57 3.53
C ASN A 271 -34.03 8.55 3.71
N ILE A 272 -34.06 7.53 2.85
CA ILE A 272 -35.11 6.51 2.88
C ILE A 272 -34.71 5.41 3.87
N LYS A 273 -35.55 5.14 4.88
CA LYS A 273 -35.30 4.12 5.93
C LYS A 273 -35.21 2.73 5.30
N GLN A 274 -34.01 2.14 5.31
CA GLN A 274 -33.78 0.78 4.80
C GLN A 274 -34.71 -0.24 5.49
N LYS A 275 -35.34 -1.11 4.70
CA LYS A 275 -36.10 -2.26 5.22
C LYS A 275 -35.15 -3.13 6.08
N PRO A 276 -35.58 -3.63 7.25
CA PRO A 276 -34.77 -4.52 8.07
C PRO A 276 -34.34 -5.75 7.28
N THR A 277 -33.10 -6.19 7.49
CA THR A 277 -32.59 -7.41 6.84
C THR A 277 -33.28 -8.61 7.46
N ILE A 278 -33.52 -9.65 6.64
CA ILE A 278 -34.10 -10.90 7.13
C ILE A 278 -33.15 -11.52 8.16
N TRP A 279 -33.71 -12.06 9.25
CA TRP A 279 -32.96 -12.45 10.44
C TRP A 279 -31.81 -13.44 10.16
N TYR A 280 -32.01 -14.46 9.32
CA TYR A 280 -30.96 -15.43 8.99
C TYR A 280 -29.80 -14.78 8.22
N ALA A 281 -30.11 -13.90 7.27
CA ALA A 281 -29.09 -13.16 6.51
C ALA A 281 -28.30 -12.22 7.44
N LYS A 282 -29.00 -11.56 8.37
CA LYS A 282 -28.36 -10.74 9.41
C LYS A 282 -27.38 -11.55 10.27
N ILE A 283 -27.76 -12.74 10.70
CA ILE A 283 -26.88 -13.64 11.46
C ILE A 283 -25.68 -14.07 10.60
N LEU A 284 -25.88 -14.46 9.34
CA LEU A 284 -24.79 -14.87 8.45
C LEU A 284 -23.76 -13.75 8.24
N PHE A 285 -24.21 -12.52 7.93
CA PHE A 285 -23.31 -11.38 7.80
C PHE A 285 -22.62 -11.03 9.12
N LEU A 286 -23.30 -11.16 10.25
CA LEU A 286 -22.72 -10.92 11.57
C LEU A 286 -21.64 -11.97 11.90
N ILE A 287 -21.89 -13.25 11.63
CA ILE A 287 -20.92 -14.34 11.82
C ILE A 287 -19.70 -14.10 10.91
N PHE A 288 -19.92 -13.80 9.63
CA PHE A 288 -18.83 -13.54 8.70
C PHE A 288 -17.99 -12.32 9.09
N CYS A 289 -18.63 -11.19 9.42
CA CYS A 289 -17.92 -9.99 9.84
C CYS A 289 -17.17 -10.20 11.17
N SER A 290 -17.79 -10.94 12.11
CA SER A 290 -17.15 -11.32 13.37
C SER A 290 -15.95 -12.24 13.13
N PHE A 291 -16.07 -13.24 12.25
CA PHE A 291 -14.99 -14.15 11.92
C PHE A 291 -13.76 -13.42 11.36
N ILE A 292 -13.97 -12.55 10.36
CA ILE A 292 -12.89 -11.74 9.79
C ILE A 292 -12.29 -10.80 10.84
N ALA A 293 -13.12 -10.14 11.65
CA ALA A 293 -12.64 -9.26 12.71
C ALA A 293 -11.82 -10.01 13.78
N ILE A 294 -12.25 -11.21 14.18
CA ILE A 294 -11.51 -12.07 15.10
C ILE A 294 -10.18 -12.51 14.48
N MET A 295 -10.16 -12.92 13.22
CA MET A 295 -8.91 -13.28 12.53
C MET A 295 -7.89 -12.13 12.52
N ILE A 296 -8.35 -10.90 12.25
CA ILE A 296 -7.50 -9.72 12.32
C ILE A 296 -7.05 -9.49 13.75
N LEU A 297 -7.95 -9.47 14.74
CA LEU A 297 -7.55 -9.22 16.12
C LEU A 297 -6.57 -10.27 16.65
N LEU A 298 -6.72 -11.54 16.27
CA LEU A 298 -5.76 -12.60 16.61
C LEU A 298 -4.37 -12.31 16.05
N VAL A 299 -4.27 -11.79 14.82
CA VAL A 299 -2.97 -11.39 14.23
C VAL A 299 -2.27 -10.34 15.09
N TYR A 300 -3.02 -9.37 15.58
CA TYR A 300 -2.47 -8.26 16.36
C TYR A 300 -2.15 -8.69 17.79
N ILE A 301 -3.07 -9.41 18.43
CA ILE A 301 -2.91 -9.93 19.79
C ILE A 301 -1.75 -10.92 19.83
N GLY A 302 -1.60 -11.79 18.84
CA GLY A 302 -0.50 -12.76 18.77
C GLY A 302 0.87 -12.10 18.79
N ILE A 303 1.05 -11.04 18.02
CA ILE A 303 2.30 -10.27 18.00
C ILE A 303 2.51 -9.50 19.31
N ILE A 304 1.48 -8.86 19.84
CA ILE A 304 1.60 -8.12 21.10
C ILE A 304 1.97 -9.07 22.24
N LEU A 305 1.26 -10.20 22.39
CA LEU A 305 1.60 -11.23 23.38
C LEU A 305 3.01 -11.78 23.16
N GLY A 306 3.39 -11.98 21.90
CA GLY A 306 4.73 -12.41 21.50
C GLY A 306 5.86 -11.52 22.02
N ALA A 307 5.60 -10.21 22.10
CA ALA A 307 6.55 -9.24 22.60
C ALA A 307 6.81 -9.36 24.11
N PHE A 308 5.90 -10.01 24.87
CA PHE A 308 5.96 -10.11 26.32
C PHE A 308 6.35 -11.50 26.83
N VAL A 309 6.69 -12.46 25.97
CA VAL A 309 7.07 -13.83 26.40
C VAL A 309 8.54 -14.15 26.09
N LYS A 310 9.21 -14.89 26.97
CA LYS A 310 10.61 -15.28 26.78
C LYS A 310 10.84 -16.20 25.59
N GLY A 311 9.90 -17.11 25.30
CA GLY A 311 10.02 -18.07 24.22
C GLY A 311 8.66 -18.43 23.64
N TRP A 312 8.34 -17.92 22.46
CA TRP A 312 7.05 -18.20 21.84
C TRP A 312 6.86 -19.71 21.57
N GLY A 313 5.81 -20.30 22.16
CA GLY A 313 5.46 -21.71 21.99
C GLY A 313 6.17 -22.70 22.92
N TYR A 314 7.10 -22.24 23.79
CA TYR A 314 7.80 -23.13 24.72
C TYR A 314 8.13 -22.51 26.10
N ASP A 315 8.24 -21.19 26.22
CA ASP A 315 8.43 -20.47 27.47
C ASP A 315 7.53 -19.22 27.52
N TRP A 316 6.36 -19.39 28.14
CA TRP A 316 5.34 -18.35 28.31
C TRP A 316 5.64 -17.38 29.47
N THR A 317 6.81 -17.47 30.10
CA THR A 317 7.20 -16.55 31.19
C THR A 317 7.20 -15.11 30.68
N LEU A 318 6.49 -14.24 31.38
CA LEU A 318 6.40 -12.83 31.02
C LEU A 318 7.77 -12.14 31.12
N THR A 319 8.10 -11.30 30.15
CA THR A 319 9.35 -10.54 30.11
C THR A 319 9.18 -9.19 29.42
N MET A 320 9.92 -8.20 29.91
CA MET A 320 10.10 -6.88 29.26
C MET A 320 11.46 -6.76 28.56
N LYS A 321 12.27 -7.82 28.59
CA LYS A 321 13.64 -7.82 28.07
C LYS A 321 13.69 -7.41 26.60
N TRP A 322 12.73 -7.86 25.79
CA TRP A 322 12.70 -7.56 24.36
C TRP A 322 12.48 -6.07 24.06
N PHE A 323 11.65 -5.38 24.86
CA PHE A 323 11.51 -3.93 24.74
C PHE A 323 12.79 -3.21 25.14
N LEU A 324 13.44 -3.63 26.23
CA LEU A 324 14.74 -3.08 26.61
C LEU A 324 15.76 -3.28 25.49
N ASP A 325 15.85 -4.46 24.88
CA ASP A 325 16.74 -4.75 23.75
C ASP A 325 16.42 -3.85 22.54
N VAL A 326 15.14 -3.59 22.25
CA VAL A 326 14.71 -2.69 21.17
C VAL A 326 15.16 -1.25 21.41
N PHE A 327 15.03 -0.75 22.64
CA PHE A 327 15.48 0.61 22.99
C PHE A 327 17.01 0.72 23.05
N HIS A 328 17.72 -0.34 23.46
CA HIS A 328 19.18 -0.39 23.40
C HIS A 328 19.70 -0.48 21.95
N ARG A 329 18.96 -1.16 21.07
CA ARG A 329 19.16 -1.13 19.60
C ARG A 329 18.50 0.11 18.96
N GLY A 330 18.59 1.26 19.65
CA GLY A 330 17.90 2.48 19.28
C GLY A 330 18.24 2.99 17.87
N ARG A 331 19.36 2.57 17.28
CA ARG A 331 19.80 3.07 15.96
C ARG A 331 18.85 2.64 14.83
N GLU A 332 18.42 1.38 14.78
CA GLU A 332 17.52 0.90 13.72
C GLU A 332 16.12 1.53 13.83
N LEU A 333 15.62 1.67 15.07
CA LEU A 333 14.36 2.32 15.35
C LEU A 333 14.42 3.82 15.02
N PHE A 334 15.50 4.48 15.43
CA PHE A 334 15.75 5.89 15.13
C PHE A 334 15.88 6.13 13.63
N ASN A 335 16.62 5.29 12.90
CA ASN A 335 16.70 5.33 11.45
C ASN A 335 15.30 5.20 10.82
N SER A 336 14.48 4.24 11.26
CA SER A 336 13.13 4.04 10.72
C SER A 336 12.25 5.27 10.90
N ILE A 337 12.26 5.86 12.10
CA ILE A 337 11.46 7.05 12.42
C ILE A 337 11.97 8.24 11.62
N THR A 338 13.27 8.53 11.67
CA THR A 338 13.86 9.68 10.98
C THR A 338 13.69 9.58 9.48
N TYR A 339 13.93 8.41 8.89
CA TYR A 339 13.81 8.18 7.44
C TYR A 339 12.35 8.27 7.00
N ALA A 340 11.41 7.69 7.76
CA ALA A 340 10.00 7.78 7.42
C ALA A 340 9.43 9.21 7.56
N ILE A 341 9.83 9.97 8.58
CA ILE A 341 9.41 11.38 8.73
C ILE A 341 9.96 12.23 7.59
N THR A 342 11.27 12.14 7.32
CA THR A 342 11.90 12.90 6.23
C THR A 342 11.32 12.50 4.87
N ALA A 343 11.20 11.21 4.58
CA ALA A 343 10.59 10.74 3.34
C ALA A 343 9.12 11.13 3.23
N GLY A 344 8.34 11.05 4.31
CA GLY A 344 6.95 11.46 4.35
C GLY A 344 6.77 12.95 4.04
N CYS A 345 7.55 13.82 4.70
CA CYS A 345 7.51 15.27 4.50
C CYS A 345 7.92 15.65 3.08
N LEU A 346 9.06 15.12 2.62
CA LEU A 346 9.60 15.44 1.30
C LEU A 346 8.74 14.86 0.17
N SER A 347 8.24 13.63 0.31
CA SER A 347 7.27 13.03 -0.63
C SER A 347 6.03 13.93 -0.78
N ALA A 348 5.43 14.36 0.33
CA ALA A 348 4.27 15.25 0.29
C ALA A 348 4.60 16.60 -0.37
N LEU A 349 5.78 17.16 -0.11
CA LEU A 349 6.22 18.41 -0.73
C LEU A 349 6.40 18.26 -2.25
N PHE A 350 7.18 17.26 -2.69
CA PHE A 350 7.39 16.97 -4.11
C PHE A 350 6.08 16.68 -4.82
N ALA A 351 5.17 15.94 -4.19
CA ALA A 351 3.85 15.62 -4.70
C ALA A 351 2.98 16.85 -4.91
N ILE A 352 2.83 17.72 -3.90
CA ILE A 352 1.99 18.92 -3.97
C ILE A 352 2.56 19.92 -4.99
N ILE A 353 3.87 20.10 -5.03
CA ILE A 353 4.51 20.97 -6.02
C ILE A 353 4.31 20.42 -7.44
N SER A 354 4.52 19.11 -7.65
CA SER A 354 4.29 18.49 -8.96
C SER A 354 2.83 18.61 -9.41
N ALA A 355 1.88 18.40 -8.49
CA ALA A 355 0.45 18.54 -8.75
C ALA A 355 0.06 19.99 -9.09
N TYR A 356 0.64 20.97 -8.40
CA TYR A 356 0.48 22.38 -8.71
C TYR A 356 0.99 22.72 -10.12
N LEU A 357 2.23 22.30 -10.45
CA LEU A 357 2.84 22.57 -11.75
C LEU A 357 2.00 22.00 -12.90
N VAL A 358 1.50 20.77 -12.74
CA VAL A 358 0.67 20.10 -13.76
C VAL A 358 -0.74 20.68 -13.84
N SER A 359 -1.37 21.04 -12.71
CA SER A 359 -2.75 21.56 -12.71
C SER A 359 -2.87 22.99 -13.24
N ARG A 360 -1.82 23.80 -13.10
CA ARG A 360 -1.82 25.22 -13.49
C ARG A 360 -1.17 25.53 -14.83
N ASN A 361 -0.49 24.55 -15.45
CA ASN A 361 0.24 24.77 -16.69
C ASN A 361 -0.06 23.69 -17.74
N LYS A 362 0.24 24.02 -19.00
CA LYS A 362 0.16 23.10 -20.14
C LYS A 362 1.49 23.12 -20.90
N GLY A 363 1.95 21.95 -21.33
CA GLY A 363 3.18 21.81 -22.11
C GLY A 363 3.66 20.36 -22.17
N ILE A 364 4.81 20.16 -22.82
CA ILE A 364 5.44 18.83 -22.87
C ILE A 364 6.09 18.46 -21.54
N VAL A 365 6.74 19.42 -20.87
CA VAL A 365 7.34 19.24 -19.54
C VAL A 365 6.28 18.90 -18.49
N THR A 366 5.10 19.52 -18.54
CA THR A 366 4.00 19.16 -17.61
C THR A 366 3.51 17.74 -17.85
N LYS A 367 3.43 17.27 -19.11
CA LYS A 367 3.09 15.88 -19.42
C LYS A 367 4.16 14.91 -18.92
N PHE A 368 5.44 15.29 -19.01
CA PHE A 368 6.53 14.52 -18.43
C PHE A 368 6.42 14.42 -16.91
N ILE A 369 6.22 15.54 -16.21
CA ILE A 369 6.04 15.55 -14.75
C ILE A 369 4.83 14.69 -14.34
N ASP A 370 3.70 14.83 -15.03
CA ASP A 370 2.49 14.02 -14.77
C ASP A 370 2.78 12.52 -14.92
N PHE A 371 3.41 12.13 -16.03
CA PHE A 371 3.80 10.74 -16.28
C PHE A 371 4.78 10.22 -15.22
N ALA A 372 5.88 10.93 -14.97
CA ALA A 372 6.93 10.50 -14.06
C ALA A 372 6.46 10.48 -12.58
N ALA A 373 5.55 11.37 -12.18
CA ALA A 373 4.98 11.36 -10.84
C ALA A 373 3.98 10.21 -10.62
N ILE A 374 3.26 9.78 -11.66
CA ILE A 374 2.31 8.65 -11.59
C ILE A 374 3.03 7.30 -11.67
N LEU A 375 4.08 7.22 -12.48
CA LEU A 375 4.77 5.97 -12.82
C LEU A 375 5.11 5.07 -11.61
N PRO A 376 5.62 5.57 -10.46
CA PRO A 376 5.92 4.75 -9.28
C PRO A 376 4.74 3.96 -8.71
N ALA A 377 3.49 4.40 -8.93
CA ALA A 377 2.31 3.65 -8.48
C ALA A 377 2.13 2.30 -9.19
N ALA A 378 2.66 2.16 -10.42
CA ALA A 378 2.54 0.94 -11.21
C ALA A 378 3.70 -0.04 -10.95
N LEU A 379 4.72 0.37 -10.20
CA LEU A 379 5.95 -0.38 -10.03
C LEU A 379 5.97 -1.16 -8.71
N PRO A 380 6.31 -2.46 -8.74
CA PRO A 380 6.62 -3.22 -7.53
C PRO A 380 7.76 -2.56 -6.76
N GLY A 381 7.68 -2.58 -5.42
CA GLY A 381 8.74 -1.99 -4.58
C GLY A 381 10.12 -2.62 -4.80
N ILE A 382 10.15 -3.93 -5.09
CA ILE A 382 11.38 -4.67 -5.43
C ILE A 382 12.04 -4.08 -6.69
N PHE A 383 11.24 -3.76 -7.72
CA PHE A 383 11.74 -3.16 -8.95
C PHE A 383 12.49 -1.85 -8.68
N ILE A 384 11.91 -1.00 -7.82
CA ILE A 384 12.53 0.26 -7.43
C ILE A 384 13.76 0.02 -6.55
N GLY A 385 13.69 -0.90 -5.59
CA GLY A 385 14.83 -1.24 -4.72
C GLY A 385 16.05 -1.71 -5.52
N ILE A 386 15.85 -2.63 -6.47
CA ILE A 386 16.91 -3.09 -7.37
C ILE A 386 17.38 -1.97 -8.31
N GLY A 387 16.47 -1.17 -8.86
CA GLY A 387 16.85 -0.02 -9.69
C GLY A 387 17.73 0.99 -8.96
N TYR A 388 17.41 1.29 -7.69
CA TYR A 388 18.24 2.15 -6.85
C TYR A 388 19.58 1.50 -6.52
N SER A 389 19.58 0.21 -6.20
CA SER A 389 20.82 -0.54 -5.95
C SER A 389 21.75 -0.47 -7.17
N ILE A 390 21.24 -0.71 -8.38
CA ILE A 390 22.01 -0.66 -9.63
C ILE A 390 22.47 0.77 -9.97
N SER A 391 21.70 1.79 -9.60
CA SER A 391 21.92 3.16 -10.09
C SER A 391 22.73 4.04 -9.15
N PHE A 392 22.69 3.75 -7.85
CA PHE A 392 23.22 4.64 -6.82
C PHE A 392 24.17 3.96 -5.83
N THR A 393 24.75 2.81 -6.20
CA THR A 393 25.80 2.14 -5.41
C THR A 393 27.15 2.10 -6.13
N ARG A 394 27.25 2.85 -7.23
CA ARG A 394 28.43 2.97 -8.09
C ARG A 394 28.44 4.33 -8.77
N ALA A 395 29.59 4.69 -9.33
CA ALA A 395 29.73 5.91 -10.12
C ALA A 395 28.64 6.01 -11.22
N PRO A 396 28.14 7.23 -11.54
CA PRO A 396 28.65 8.54 -11.13
C PRO A 396 28.14 9.05 -9.78
N ILE A 397 27.10 8.45 -9.20
CA ILE A 397 26.51 8.88 -7.93
C ILE A 397 26.48 7.67 -6.99
N ASP A 398 27.45 7.58 -6.09
CA ASP A 398 27.52 6.50 -5.10
C ASP A 398 26.97 6.95 -3.75
N MET A 399 25.85 6.35 -3.35
CA MET A 399 25.16 6.55 -2.09
C MET A 399 25.14 5.26 -1.24
N TYR A 400 25.97 4.27 -1.58
CA TYR A 400 25.98 2.97 -0.91
C TYR A 400 26.20 3.11 0.60
N GLY A 401 25.37 2.42 1.38
CA GLY A 401 25.42 2.44 2.84
C GLY A 401 25.06 3.76 3.52
N THR A 402 24.59 4.77 2.77
CA THR A 402 24.13 6.05 3.33
C THR A 402 22.65 6.03 3.67
N ALA A 403 22.19 6.97 4.50
CA ALA A 403 20.75 7.18 4.74
C ALA A 403 20.03 7.70 3.47
N ALA A 404 20.74 8.45 2.62
CA ALA A 404 20.18 9.14 1.47
C ALA A 404 19.54 8.18 0.47
N ILE A 405 20.20 7.06 0.14
CA ILE A 405 19.66 6.07 -0.82
C ILE A 405 18.31 5.51 -0.38
N VAL A 406 18.13 5.24 0.93
CA VAL A 406 16.89 4.71 1.50
C VAL A 406 15.81 5.79 1.52
N ILE A 407 16.14 7.00 1.98
CA ILE A 407 15.19 8.12 2.06
C ILE A 407 14.70 8.52 0.67
N LEU A 408 15.60 8.65 -0.31
CA LEU A 408 15.25 9.02 -1.69
C LEU A 408 14.36 7.95 -2.33
N ALA A 409 14.68 6.67 -2.17
CA ALA A 409 13.85 5.59 -2.68
C ALA A 409 12.43 5.65 -2.09
N MET A 410 12.29 5.93 -0.78
CA MET A 410 11.00 6.10 -0.12
C MET A 410 10.23 7.33 -0.61
N ILE A 411 10.92 8.48 -0.83
CA ILE A 411 10.30 9.71 -1.34
C ILE A 411 9.66 9.44 -2.70
N PHE A 412 10.46 8.97 -3.65
CA PHE A 412 10.03 8.88 -5.04
C PHE A 412 9.17 7.65 -5.33
N TRP A 413 9.21 6.61 -4.50
CA TRP A 413 8.22 5.53 -4.58
C TRP A 413 6.83 5.97 -4.07
N ASN A 414 6.77 6.81 -3.04
CA ASN A 414 5.50 7.23 -2.43
C ASN A 414 4.90 8.50 -3.05
N ILE A 415 5.64 9.22 -3.89
CA ILE A 415 5.20 10.49 -4.50
C ILE A 415 3.85 10.40 -5.22
N SER A 416 3.56 9.27 -5.87
CA SER A 416 2.40 9.09 -6.74
C SER A 416 1.06 9.25 -6.01
N MET A 417 0.97 8.75 -4.78
CA MET A 417 -0.24 8.85 -3.96
C MET A 417 -0.51 10.31 -3.57
N GLY A 418 0.51 11.00 -3.04
CA GLY A 418 0.40 12.41 -2.70
C GLY A 418 0.10 13.28 -3.93
N TYR A 419 0.69 12.94 -5.08
CA TYR A 419 0.51 13.66 -6.34
C TYR A 419 -0.95 13.58 -6.80
N GLN A 420 -1.57 12.40 -6.76
CA GLN A 420 -2.98 12.23 -7.11
C GLN A 420 -3.92 12.99 -6.15
N THR A 421 -3.66 12.92 -4.84
CA THR A 421 -4.42 13.69 -3.84
C THR A 421 -4.31 15.19 -4.11
N GLY A 422 -3.09 15.70 -4.34
CA GLY A 422 -2.85 17.10 -4.66
C GLY A 422 -3.54 17.53 -5.95
N LEU A 423 -3.42 16.74 -7.02
CA LEU A 423 -3.98 17.05 -8.34
C LEU A 423 -5.50 17.16 -8.27
N ASN A 424 -6.17 16.28 -7.52
CA ASN A 424 -7.61 16.33 -7.31
C ASN A 424 -8.03 17.57 -6.53
N SER A 425 -7.26 17.99 -5.52
CA SER A 425 -7.55 19.20 -4.75
C SER A 425 -7.36 20.47 -5.56
N PHE A 426 -6.27 20.60 -6.33
CA PHE A 426 -6.05 21.78 -7.18
C PHE A 426 -7.10 21.93 -8.29
N LYS A 427 -7.68 20.83 -8.77
CA LYS A 427 -8.79 20.86 -9.75
C LYS A 427 -10.08 21.43 -9.15
N GLN A 428 -10.28 21.33 -7.84
CA GLN A 428 -11.45 21.90 -7.16
C GLN A 428 -11.30 23.40 -6.90
N ILE A 429 -10.07 23.94 -6.90
CA ILE A 429 -9.79 25.36 -6.70
C ILE A 429 -9.89 26.08 -8.04
N SER A 430 -10.84 27.02 -8.14
CA SER A 430 -11.07 27.83 -9.35
C SER A 430 -9.82 28.62 -9.75
N ILE A 431 -9.48 28.58 -11.05
CA ILE A 431 -8.34 29.31 -11.63
C ILE A 431 -8.50 30.83 -11.48
N SER A 432 -9.75 31.31 -11.38
CA SER A 432 -10.09 32.74 -11.24
C SER A 432 -9.48 33.40 -10.00
N LEU A 433 -9.25 32.64 -8.92
CA LEU A 433 -8.57 33.15 -7.71
C LEU A 433 -7.14 33.58 -8.02
N SER A 434 -6.43 32.76 -8.78
CA SER A 434 -5.04 32.99 -9.19
C SER A 434 -4.95 34.13 -10.21
N GLU A 435 -5.93 34.24 -11.12
CA GLU A 435 -6.01 35.34 -12.08
C GLU A 435 -6.35 36.69 -11.42
N ALA A 436 -7.27 36.71 -10.46
CA ALA A 436 -7.59 37.92 -9.69
C ALA A 436 -6.38 38.43 -8.90
N ALA A 437 -5.66 37.52 -8.23
CA ALA A 437 -4.43 37.86 -7.51
C ALA A 437 -3.34 38.37 -8.46
N SER A 438 -3.18 37.76 -9.64
CA SER A 438 -2.23 38.21 -10.66
C SER A 438 -2.59 39.61 -11.20
N ASN A 439 -3.88 39.92 -11.36
CA ASN A 439 -4.34 41.26 -11.77
C ASN A 439 -4.02 42.33 -10.71
N LEU A 440 -4.03 41.95 -9.42
CA LEU A 440 -3.59 42.79 -8.30
C LEU A 440 -2.06 42.84 -8.12
N GLY A 441 -1.29 42.34 -9.09
CA GLY A 441 0.18 42.38 -9.09
C GLY A 441 0.86 41.28 -8.27
N ALA A 442 0.14 40.26 -7.81
CA ALA A 442 0.78 39.11 -7.16
C ALA A 442 1.53 38.25 -8.19
N ASN A 443 2.78 37.92 -7.89
CA ASN A 443 3.54 36.94 -8.67
C ASN A 443 3.14 35.50 -8.32
N GLN A 444 3.61 34.53 -9.11
CA GLN A 444 3.18 33.14 -8.99
C GLN A 444 3.57 32.50 -7.65
N PHE A 445 4.73 32.88 -7.11
CA PHE A 445 5.19 32.44 -5.79
C PHE A 445 4.26 32.94 -4.68
N LYS A 446 3.87 34.22 -4.71
CA LYS A 446 2.93 34.81 -3.74
C LYS A 446 1.56 34.16 -3.84
N ILE A 447 1.06 33.92 -5.05
CA ILE A 447 -0.21 33.22 -5.28
C ILE A 447 -0.17 31.81 -4.69
N PHE A 448 0.89 31.04 -4.96
CA PHE A 448 1.03 29.70 -4.42
C PHE A 448 1.06 29.70 -2.90
N TRP A 449 1.95 30.46 -2.27
CA TRP A 449 2.15 30.39 -0.81
C TRP A 449 1.04 31.05 0.01
N GLN A 450 0.41 32.12 -0.48
CA GLN A 450 -0.58 32.87 0.28
C GLN A 450 -2.03 32.45 0.00
N ILE A 451 -2.30 31.86 -1.17
CA ILE A 451 -3.66 31.52 -1.58
C ILE A 451 -3.81 30.01 -1.74
N GLU A 452 -3.05 29.39 -2.63
CA GLU A 452 -3.32 28.01 -3.01
C GLU A 452 -2.80 26.97 -1.99
N ALA A 453 -1.59 27.14 -1.46
CA ALA A 453 -0.98 26.23 -0.48
C ALA A 453 -1.80 26.13 0.82
N PRO A 454 -2.33 27.23 1.41
CA PRO A 454 -3.25 27.16 2.54
C PRO A 454 -4.54 26.39 2.22
N LEU A 455 -5.08 26.53 1.01
CA LEU A 455 -6.30 25.84 0.58
C LEU A 455 -6.07 24.32 0.40
N VAL A 456 -4.87 23.89 0.02
CA VAL A 456 -4.51 22.46 -0.12
C VAL A 456 -3.78 21.88 1.10
N LYS A 457 -3.76 22.59 2.24
CA LYS A 457 -3.07 22.14 3.47
C LYS A 457 -3.55 20.75 3.94
N SER A 458 -4.85 20.47 3.84
CA SER A 458 -5.41 19.15 4.19
C SER A 458 -4.84 18.05 3.28
N SER A 459 -4.69 18.32 1.99
CA SER A 459 -4.12 17.40 1.00
C SER A 459 -2.65 17.11 1.28
N PHE A 460 -1.88 18.14 1.69
CA PHE A 460 -0.50 17.96 2.14
C PHE A 460 -0.43 17.05 3.38
N ILE A 461 -1.27 17.28 4.39
CA ILE A 461 -1.29 16.46 5.60
C ILE A 461 -1.68 15.00 5.28
N SER A 462 -2.68 14.79 4.43
CA SER A 462 -3.05 13.45 3.95
C SER A 462 -1.89 12.76 3.23
N ALA A 463 -1.23 13.47 2.30
CA ALA A 463 -0.08 12.95 1.56
C ALA A 463 1.10 12.61 2.49
N PHE A 464 1.34 13.43 3.51
CA PHE A 464 2.35 13.18 4.54
C PHE A 464 2.04 11.91 5.34
N ILE A 465 0.82 11.80 5.89
CA ILE A 465 0.41 10.65 6.72
C ILE A 465 0.54 9.35 5.94
N VAL A 466 0.00 9.30 4.71
CA VAL A 466 0.06 8.12 3.85
C VAL A 466 1.50 7.78 3.49
N SER A 467 2.31 8.77 3.10
CA SER A 467 3.72 8.55 2.75
C SER A 467 4.54 8.09 3.95
N PHE A 468 4.30 8.66 5.13
CA PHE A 468 4.95 8.25 6.39
C PHE A 468 4.61 6.80 6.74
N ILE A 469 3.31 6.45 6.78
CA ILE A 469 2.86 5.09 7.12
C ILE A 469 3.47 4.09 6.14
N ARG A 470 3.44 4.37 4.84
CA ARG A 470 4.08 3.50 3.85
C ARG A 470 5.58 3.43 4.07
N SER A 471 6.27 4.54 4.32
CA SER A 471 7.72 4.56 4.50
C SER A 471 8.17 3.75 5.73
N ILE A 472 7.52 3.92 6.88
CA ILE A 472 7.90 3.22 8.12
C ILE A 472 7.59 1.71 8.09
N THR A 473 6.62 1.29 7.27
CA THR A 473 6.16 -0.10 7.18
C THR A 473 6.79 -0.88 6.01
N THR A 474 7.52 -0.21 5.12
CA THR A 474 8.00 -0.84 3.89
C THR A 474 9.20 -1.72 4.10
N LEU A 475 9.23 -2.85 3.38
CA LEU A 475 10.36 -3.76 3.31
C LEU A 475 10.85 -3.96 1.87
N SER A 476 9.93 -4.05 0.90
CA SER A 476 10.22 -4.42 -0.51
C SER A 476 11.24 -3.51 -1.20
N VAL A 477 11.17 -2.19 -1.00
CA VAL A 477 12.15 -1.24 -1.56
C VAL A 477 13.47 -1.30 -0.80
N ILE A 478 13.40 -1.48 0.52
CA ILE A 478 14.53 -1.30 1.43
C ILE A 478 15.46 -2.50 1.44
N VAL A 479 14.92 -3.71 1.25
CA VAL A 479 15.68 -4.96 1.42
C VAL A 479 16.94 -5.04 0.53
N PHE A 480 16.95 -4.35 -0.62
CA PHE A 480 18.08 -4.27 -1.54
C PHE A 480 19.05 -3.10 -1.26
N LEU A 481 18.69 -2.20 -0.35
CA LEU A 481 19.42 -0.97 -0.03
C LEU A 481 19.96 -0.94 1.40
N ALA A 482 19.45 -1.83 2.26
CA ALA A 482 19.85 -1.95 3.64
C ALA A 482 21.26 -2.53 3.77
N THR A 483 22.05 -1.89 4.61
CA THR A 483 23.41 -2.29 5.00
C THR A 483 23.55 -2.19 6.51
N SER A 484 24.70 -2.59 7.06
CA SER A 484 24.99 -2.45 8.49
C SER A 484 24.93 -1.00 9.00
N LYS A 485 25.13 0.00 8.12
CA LYS A 485 25.18 1.43 8.47
C LYS A 485 23.83 2.15 8.44
N ASN A 486 22.93 1.75 7.54
CA ASN A 486 21.65 2.40 7.25
C ASN A 486 20.42 1.48 7.43
N LYS A 487 20.58 0.33 8.09
CA LYS A 487 19.48 -0.60 8.40
C LYS A 487 18.35 0.08 9.18
N VAL A 488 17.13 -0.36 8.87
CA VAL A 488 15.88 0.05 9.50
C VAL A 488 15.22 -1.14 10.22
N SER A 489 14.20 -0.85 11.01
CA SER A 489 13.50 -1.81 11.84
C SER A 489 12.78 -2.88 11.04
N THR A 490 12.18 -2.55 9.88
CA THR A 490 11.48 -3.55 9.05
C THR A 490 12.42 -4.66 8.55
N PHE A 491 13.62 -4.28 8.10
CA PHE A 491 14.68 -5.23 7.72
C PHE A 491 15.18 -6.03 8.93
N THR A 492 15.34 -5.38 10.07
CA THR A 492 15.79 -6.04 11.30
C THR A 492 14.77 -7.05 11.84
N ILE A 493 13.47 -6.74 11.72
CA ILE A 493 12.40 -7.67 12.07
C ILE A 493 12.49 -8.92 11.19
N MET A 494 12.69 -8.75 9.88
CA MET A 494 12.87 -9.89 8.97
C MET A 494 14.01 -10.80 9.42
N ASN A 495 15.18 -10.23 9.72
CA ASN A 495 16.31 -11.03 10.19
C ASN A 495 15.99 -11.75 11.52
N PHE A 496 15.34 -11.09 12.48
CA PHE A 496 14.93 -11.76 13.72
C PHE A 496 13.94 -12.90 13.51
N VAL A 497 13.02 -12.77 12.55
CA VAL A 497 12.10 -13.87 12.21
C VAL A 497 12.87 -15.02 11.57
N SER A 498 13.76 -14.73 10.61
CA SER A 498 14.63 -15.72 9.96
C SER A 498 15.54 -16.45 10.95
N ASP A 499 16.05 -15.73 11.96
CA ASP A 499 16.91 -16.26 13.03
C ASP A 499 16.12 -16.99 14.14
N GLY A 500 14.78 -17.00 14.09
CA GLY A 500 13.91 -17.60 15.10
C GLY A 500 13.75 -16.79 16.40
N TYR A 501 14.24 -15.56 16.46
CA TYR A 501 14.06 -14.64 17.57
C TYR A 501 12.69 -13.95 17.56
N PHE A 502 11.61 -14.73 17.63
CA PHE A 502 10.23 -14.23 17.51
C PHE A 502 9.86 -13.19 18.57
N GLY A 503 10.33 -13.30 19.81
CA GLY A 503 10.08 -12.29 20.86
C GLY A 503 10.66 -10.91 20.51
N LYS A 504 11.89 -10.86 19.95
CA LYS A 504 12.53 -9.62 19.49
C LYS A 504 11.79 -9.02 18.29
N ALA A 505 11.46 -9.86 17.31
CA ALA A 505 10.68 -9.47 16.13
C ALA A 505 9.32 -8.89 16.54
N ALA A 506 8.63 -9.55 17.47
CA ALA A 506 7.32 -9.16 17.97
C ALA A 506 7.37 -7.82 18.73
N ALA A 507 8.36 -7.62 19.61
CA ALA A 507 8.53 -6.35 20.32
C ALA A 507 8.79 -5.19 19.37
N LEU A 508 9.71 -5.35 18.41
CA LEU A 508 10.02 -4.31 17.43
C LEU A 508 8.82 -4.01 16.51
N THR A 509 8.08 -5.03 16.09
CA THR A 509 6.84 -4.88 15.31
C THR A 509 5.76 -4.13 16.09
N THR A 510 5.60 -4.45 17.38
CA THR A 510 4.65 -3.78 18.28
C THR A 510 4.98 -2.30 18.43
N VAL A 511 6.26 -1.95 18.58
CA VAL A 511 6.71 -0.54 18.65
C VAL A 511 6.41 0.19 17.34
N LEU A 512 6.72 -0.40 16.18
CA LEU A 512 6.41 0.23 14.88
C LEU A 512 4.90 0.42 14.66
N LEU A 513 4.08 -0.55 15.06
CA LEU A 513 2.63 -0.44 15.00
C LEU A 513 2.12 0.69 15.91
N ALA A 514 2.63 0.79 17.13
CA ALA A 514 2.26 1.88 18.04
C ALA A 514 2.62 3.25 17.43
N LEU A 515 3.80 3.37 16.82
CA LEU A 515 4.24 4.60 16.15
C LEU A 515 3.37 4.97 14.95
N SER A 516 2.98 4.00 14.11
CA SER A 516 2.11 4.28 12.96
C SER A 516 0.73 4.75 13.39
N LEU A 517 0.14 4.13 14.42
CA LEU A 517 -1.13 4.54 15.01
C LEU A 517 -1.05 5.91 15.71
N LEU A 518 0.06 6.21 16.38
CA LEU A 518 0.29 7.52 17.01
C LEU A 518 0.33 8.65 15.99
N VAL A 519 1.08 8.48 14.89
CA VAL A 519 1.18 9.50 13.83
C VAL A 519 -0.15 9.67 13.10
N LEU A 520 -0.88 8.57 12.86
CA LEU A 520 -2.23 8.61 12.35
C LEU A 520 -3.17 9.44 13.24
N GLY A 521 -3.19 9.14 14.54
CA GLY A 521 -4.03 9.85 15.52
C GLY A 521 -3.66 11.33 15.65
N ALA A 522 -2.37 11.65 15.66
CA ALA A 522 -1.89 13.04 15.67
C ALA A 522 -2.30 13.78 14.39
N GLY A 523 -2.15 13.14 13.22
CA GLY A 523 -2.51 13.70 11.93
C GLY A 523 -4.01 14.02 11.81
N GLN A 524 -4.88 13.11 12.27
CA GLN A 524 -6.32 13.34 12.33
C GLN A 524 -6.70 14.50 13.25
N LYS A 525 -6.00 14.67 14.38
CA LYS A 525 -6.22 15.80 15.30
C LYS A 525 -5.82 17.13 14.69
N ILE A 526 -4.68 17.18 13.99
CA ILE A 526 -4.13 18.41 13.38
C ILE A 526 -4.99 18.89 12.21
N ALA A 527 -5.51 17.97 11.40
CA ALA A 527 -6.28 18.34 10.21
C ALA A 527 -7.78 18.55 10.46
N GLY A 528 -8.23 18.32 11.70
CA GLY A 528 -9.64 18.29 12.06
C GLY A 528 -10.36 17.07 11.47
N LYS A 529 -11.62 16.85 11.90
CA LYS A 529 -12.49 15.74 11.44
C LYS A 529 -12.78 15.70 9.93
N LYS A 530 -12.14 16.55 9.12
CA LYS A 530 -12.30 16.66 7.67
C LYS A 530 -11.37 15.75 6.87
N ILE A 531 -10.34 15.16 7.47
CA ILE A 531 -9.56 14.12 6.78
C ILE A 531 -10.18 12.77 7.05
N ASN A 532 -11.02 12.33 6.11
CA ASN A 532 -11.24 10.91 5.89
C ASN A 532 -10.10 10.45 4.99
N LEU A 533 -9.10 9.77 5.56
CA LEU A 533 -7.93 9.26 4.83
C LEU A 533 -8.33 8.29 3.70
N PHE A 534 -9.59 7.86 3.68
CA PHE A 534 -10.11 6.82 2.80
C PHE A 534 -11.61 6.95 2.47
N ASP A 535 -12.18 8.17 2.44
CA ASP A 535 -13.51 8.39 1.82
C ASP A 535 -13.40 8.68 0.33
#